data_AF-A0A538R0Y7-F1
#
_entry.id   AF-A0A538R0Y7-F1
#
_cell.length_a   1.000
_cell.length_b   1.000
_cell.length_c   1.000
_cell.angle_alpha   90.00
_cell.angle_beta   90.00
_cell.angle_gamma   90.00
#
_symmetry.space_group_name_H-M   'P 1'
#
loop_
_entity.id
_entity.type
_entity.pdbx_description
1 polymer ?
#
loop_
_entity_poly.entity_id
_entity_poly.type
_entity_poly.pdbx_seq_one_letter_code
_entity_poly.pdbx_strand_id
1 'polypeptide(L)'
;MTRASGFTLLEVLVAFAILSLTVVVAVQGFAQGLRLLKLSGDHQQAALLADQKVREITLPKEGRESGTEGDFAWERVVTPVPAPDLEVPGQAPRWHVYSITVNVAWGEQKRAVSVTTLRTVSDAEQNAPPGSSVQSAPLPAGRRR
;
A
#
# COMPACT_ATOMS: atom_id res chain seq x y z
N MET A 1 -2.28 62.85 -41.60
CA MET A 1 -2.57 63.15 -40.18
C MET A 1 -3.01 61.87 -39.51
N THR A 2 -2.15 61.24 -38.71
CA THR A 2 -2.46 60.02 -37.96
C THR A 2 -3.18 60.41 -36.67
N ARG A 3 -4.46 60.06 -36.54
CA ARG A 3 -5.20 60.18 -35.27
C ARG A 3 -4.67 59.10 -34.31
N ALA A 4 -4.11 59.52 -33.18
CA ALA A 4 -3.81 58.61 -32.08
C ALA A 4 -5.12 58.32 -31.31
N SER A 5 -5.58 57.08 -31.38
CA SER A 5 -6.69 56.58 -30.56
C SER A 5 -6.20 56.37 -29.12
N GLY A 6 -6.73 57.14 -28.18
CA GLY A 6 -6.48 56.92 -26.75
C GLY A 6 -7.21 55.67 -26.24
N PHE A 7 -6.59 54.97 -25.30
CA PHE A 7 -7.18 53.82 -24.59
C PHE A 7 -8.47 54.25 -23.88
N THR A 8 -9.53 53.44 -23.96
CA THR A 8 -10.80 53.77 -23.28
C THR A 8 -10.77 53.30 -21.84
N LEU A 9 -11.48 53.99 -20.93
CA LEU A 9 -11.64 53.55 -19.54
C LEU A 9 -12.25 52.15 -19.45
N LEU A 10 -13.17 51.84 -20.37
CA LEU A 10 -13.82 50.53 -20.48
C LEU A 10 -12.82 49.42 -20.78
N GLU A 11 -11.80 49.69 -21.59
CA GLU A 11 -10.77 48.71 -21.95
C GLU A 11 -9.92 48.29 -20.75
N VAL A 12 -9.53 49.25 -19.91
CA VAL A 12 -8.78 48.97 -18.66
C VAL A 12 -9.65 48.17 -17.68
N LEU A 13 -10.95 48.50 -17.58
CA LEU A 13 -11.87 47.76 -16.73
C LEU A 13 -12.08 46.32 -17.21
N VAL A 14 -12.24 46.12 -18.51
CA VAL A 14 -12.38 44.77 -19.10
C VAL A 14 -11.09 43.98 -18.91
N ALA A 15 -9.93 44.57 -19.15
CA ALA A 15 -8.64 43.93 -18.93
C ALA A 15 -8.46 43.51 -17.47
N PHE A 16 -8.82 44.38 -16.52
CA PHE A 16 -8.76 44.08 -15.09
C PHE A 16 -9.75 42.99 -14.67
N ALA A 17 -10.96 42.97 -15.25
CA ALA A 17 -11.94 41.93 -15.00
C ALA A 17 -11.45 40.55 -15.49
N ILE A 18 -10.89 40.49 -16.70
CA ILE A 18 -10.30 39.26 -17.27
C ILE A 18 -9.10 38.82 -16.43
N LEU A 19 -8.22 39.74 -16.06
CA LEU A 19 -7.06 39.44 -15.22
C LEU A 19 -7.48 38.85 -13.87
N SER A 20 -8.45 39.47 -13.21
CA SER A 20 -8.97 39.02 -11.91
C SER A 20 -9.54 37.61 -12.01
N LEU A 21 -10.34 37.32 -13.05
CA LEU A 21 -10.88 35.98 -13.30
C LEU A 21 -9.76 34.96 -13.55
N THR A 22 -8.75 35.34 -14.34
CA THR A 22 -7.62 34.47 -14.67
C THR A 22 -6.83 34.10 -13.42
N VAL A 23 -6.56 35.06 -12.54
CA VAL A 23 -5.86 34.81 -11.26
C VAL A 23 -6.66 33.87 -10.37
N VAL A 24 -7.98 34.06 -10.26
CA VAL A 24 -8.84 33.18 -9.46
C VAL A 24 -8.78 31.74 -9.99
N VAL A 25 -8.91 31.55 -11.31
CA VAL A 25 -8.83 30.23 -11.94
C VAL A 25 -7.44 29.61 -11.74
N ALA A 26 -6.36 30.40 -11.86
CA ALA A 26 -5.00 29.91 -11.63
C ALA A 26 -4.81 29.40 -10.19
N VAL A 27 -5.23 30.19 -9.20
CA VAL A 27 -5.14 29.79 -7.77
C VAL A 27 -5.96 28.53 -7.49
N GLN A 28 -7.17 28.43 -8.05
CA GLN A 28 -8.01 27.24 -7.91
C GLN A 28 -7.33 26.00 -8.52
N GLY A 29 -6.72 26.14 -9.70
CA GLY A 29 -5.97 25.06 -10.35
C GLY A 29 -4.79 24.56 -9.50
N PHE A 30 -4.03 25.48 -8.89
CA PHE A 30 -2.94 25.10 -7.97
C PHE A 30 -3.46 24.38 -6.72
N ALA A 31 -4.54 24.87 -6.10
CA ALA A 31 -5.13 24.23 -4.93
C ALA A 31 -5.61 22.81 -5.24
N GLN A 32 -6.20 22.59 -6.42
CA GLN A 32 -6.59 21.27 -6.90
C GLN A 32 -5.36 20.36 -7.13
N GLY A 33 -4.29 20.89 -7.74
CA GLY A 33 -3.04 20.16 -7.94
C GLY A 33 -2.40 19.69 -6.63
N LEU A 34 -2.33 20.56 -5.61
CA LEU A 34 -1.81 20.19 -4.29
C LEU A 34 -2.66 19.12 -3.60
N ARG A 35 -4.00 19.20 -3.73
CA ARG A 35 -4.91 18.17 -3.20
C ARG A 35 -4.68 16.82 -3.86
N LEU A 36 -4.46 16.80 -5.18
CA LEU A 36 -4.15 15.58 -5.91
C LEU A 36 -2.79 14.99 -5.52
N LEU A 37 -1.78 15.85 -5.32
CA LEU A 37 -0.46 15.42 -4.87
C LEU A 37 -0.52 14.80 -3.47
N LYS A 38 -1.24 15.43 -2.53
CA LYS A 38 -1.46 14.86 -1.20
C LYS A 38 -2.14 13.49 -1.29
N LEU A 39 -3.18 13.37 -2.11
CA LEU A 39 -3.89 12.11 -2.32
C LEU A 39 -2.95 10.99 -2.80
N SER A 40 -2.08 11.29 -3.76
CA SER A 40 -1.08 10.33 -4.25
C SER A 40 -0.10 9.95 -3.15
N GLY A 41 0.39 10.93 -2.40
CA GLY A 41 1.32 10.71 -1.28
C GLY A 41 0.73 9.81 -0.20
N ASP A 42 -0.49 10.09 0.24
CA ASP A 42 -1.18 9.27 1.26
C ASP A 42 -1.35 7.81 0.79
N HIS A 43 -1.67 7.60 -0.49
CA HIS A 43 -1.81 6.27 -1.06
C HIS A 43 -0.48 5.51 -1.10
N GLN A 44 0.60 6.17 -1.51
CA GLN A 44 1.94 5.57 -1.51
C GLN A 44 2.39 5.22 -0.10
N GLN A 45 2.16 6.12 0.87
CA GLN A 45 2.50 5.87 2.27
C GLN A 45 1.70 4.72 2.87
N ALA A 46 0.40 4.62 2.58
CA ALA A 46 -0.42 3.49 3.00
C ALA A 46 0.07 2.16 2.43
N ALA A 47 0.47 2.13 1.15
CA ALA A 47 1.03 0.94 0.52
C ALA A 47 2.36 0.52 1.15
N LEU A 48 3.26 1.48 1.42
CA LEU A 48 4.52 1.22 2.11
C LEU A 48 4.30 0.69 3.53
N LEU A 49 3.33 1.26 4.27
CA LEU A 49 2.96 0.77 5.59
C LEU A 49 2.42 -0.66 5.53
N ALA A 50 1.57 -0.97 4.55
CA ALA A 50 1.06 -2.33 4.35
C ALA A 50 2.20 -3.33 4.09
N ASP A 51 3.12 -2.99 3.19
CA ASP A 51 4.30 -3.81 2.89
C ASP A 51 5.21 -3.99 4.10
N GLN A 52 5.41 -2.93 4.90
CA GLN A 52 6.17 -3.00 6.14
C GLN A 52 5.53 -4.01 7.11
N LYS A 53 4.21 -3.91 7.36
CA LYS A 53 3.50 -4.80 8.29
C LYS A 53 3.45 -6.25 7.83
N VAL A 54 3.50 -6.51 6.52
CA VAL A 54 3.68 -7.88 5.99
C VAL A 54 5.09 -8.39 6.30
N ARG A 55 6.12 -7.56 6.11
CA ARG A 55 7.53 -7.95 6.31
C ARG A 55 7.92 -8.12 7.77
N GLU A 56 7.25 -7.44 8.69
CA GLU A 56 7.44 -7.62 10.14
C GLU A 56 7.12 -9.04 10.63
N ILE A 57 6.32 -9.82 9.88
CA ILE A 57 6.11 -11.23 10.20
C ILE A 57 7.37 -12.00 9.80
N THR A 58 8.07 -12.56 10.78
CA THR A 58 9.14 -13.55 10.54
C THR A 58 8.55 -14.96 10.43
N LEU A 59 7.73 -15.36 11.41
CA LEU A 59 7.04 -16.65 11.45
C LEU A 59 5.52 -16.42 11.47
N PRO A 60 4.80 -16.75 10.38
CA PRO A 60 3.35 -16.60 10.34
C PRO A 60 2.70 -17.53 11.36
N LYS A 61 1.82 -16.93 12.17
CA LYS A 61 0.92 -17.62 13.09
C LYS A 61 -0.47 -17.09 12.83
N GLU A 62 -1.46 -17.97 12.87
CA GLU A 62 -2.85 -17.58 12.73
C GLU A 62 -3.20 -16.51 13.77
N GLY A 63 -3.87 -15.46 13.32
CA GLY A 63 -4.26 -14.38 14.20
C GLY A 63 -4.65 -13.11 13.47
N ARG A 64 -5.15 -12.17 14.26
CA ARG A 64 -5.50 -10.83 13.83
C ARG A 64 -4.82 -9.82 14.75
N GLU A 65 -4.26 -8.80 14.14
CA GLU A 65 -3.64 -7.69 14.85
C GLU A 65 -4.08 -6.38 14.20
N SER A 66 -4.19 -5.33 14.99
CA SER A 66 -4.59 -4.02 14.50
C SER A 66 -3.91 -2.94 15.28
N GLY A 67 -3.72 -1.78 14.66
CA GLY A 67 -3.13 -0.63 15.30
C GLY A 67 -3.31 0.63 14.47
N THR A 68 -2.68 1.70 14.94
CA THR A 68 -2.67 2.99 14.26
C THR A 68 -1.24 3.48 14.16
N GLU A 69 -0.87 4.00 13.01
CA GLU A 69 0.45 4.57 12.74
C GLU A 69 0.26 5.93 12.06
N GLY A 70 0.38 7.00 12.83
CA GLY A 70 0.01 8.35 12.40
C GLY A 70 -1.48 8.46 12.07
N ASP A 71 -1.80 8.92 10.87
CA ASP A 71 -3.17 9.06 10.36
C ASP A 71 -3.74 7.78 9.73
N PHE A 72 -2.97 6.68 9.76
CA PHE A 72 -3.32 5.41 9.14
C PHE A 72 -3.71 4.38 10.19
N ALA A 73 -4.93 3.85 10.09
CA ALA A 73 -5.35 2.68 10.85
C ALA A 73 -5.03 1.43 10.05
N TRP A 74 -4.40 0.43 10.64
CA TRP A 74 -4.04 -0.81 9.96
C TRP A 74 -4.58 -2.03 10.68
N GLU A 75 -4.84 -3.06 9.89
CA GLU A 75 -5.29 -4.35 10.35
C GLU A 75 -4.57 -5.44 9.57
N ARG A 76 -4.07 -6.44 10.28
CA ARG A 76 -3.39 -7.60 9.74
C ARG A 76 -4.15 -8.86 10.12
N VAL A 77 -4.38 -9.73 9.15
CA VAL A 77 -5.04 -11.02 9.33
C VAL A 77 -4.16 -12.09 8.69
N VAL A 78 -3.80 -13.10 9.48
CA VAL A 78 -3.02 -14.26 9.05
C VAL A 78 -3.92 -15.48 9.15
N THR A 79 -4.10 -16.18 8.04
CA THR A 79 -4.96 -17.38 7.96
C THR A 79 -4.19 -18.54 7.33
N PRO A 80 -4.27 -19.76 7.88
CA PRO A 80 -3.74 -20.93 7.22
C PRO A 80 -4.54 -21.23 5.95
N VAL A 81 -3.84 -21.55 4.87
CA VAL A 81 -4.43 -21.92 3.58
C VAL A 81 -4.21 -23.41 3.36
N PRO A 82 -5.27 -24.21 3.15
CA PRO A 82 -5.12 -25.62 2.80
C PRO A 82 -4.31 -25.75 1.51
N ALA A 83 -3.30 -26.63 1.51
CA ALA A 83 -2.46 -26.87 0.35
C ALA A 83 -2.41 -28.38 0.03
N PRO A 84 -3.48 -28.94 -0.57
CA PRO A 84 -3.62 -30.38 -0.81
C PRO A 84 -2.46 -30.98 -1.63
N ASP A 85 -1.90 -30.21 -2.55
CA ASP A 85 -0.76 -30.63 -3.39
C ASP A 85 0.55 -30.85 -2.58
N LEU A 86 0.62 -30.31 -1.36
CA LEU A 86 1.75 -30.45 -0.45
C LEU A 86 1.53 -31.53 0.61
N GLU A 87 0.33 -32.12 0.66
CA GLU A 87 -0.06 -33.13 1.63
C GLU A 87 0.17 -34.54 1.05
N VAL A 88 0.84 -35.40 1.81
CA VAL A 88 0.99 -36.82 1.47
C VAL A 88 0.05 -37.61 2.37
N PRO A 89 -0.93 -38.36 1.81
CA PRO A 89 -1.87 -39.14 2.62
C PRO A 89 -1.15 -40.08 3.60
N GLY A 90 -1.47 -39.96 4.89
CA GLY A 90 -0.87 -40.76 5.96
C GLY A 90 0.45 -40.23 6.52
N GLN A 91 0.90 -39.04 6.11
CA GLN A 91 2.07 -38.35 6.69
C GLN A 91 1.70 -36.96 7.18
N ALA A 92 2.39 -36.48 8.22
CA ALA A 92 2.25 -35.10 8.68
C ALA A 92 2.69 -34.12 7.57
N PRO A 93 1.99 -32.97 7.40
CA PRO A 93 2.35 -31.97 6.40
C PRO A 93 3.79 -31.47 6.66
N ARG A 94 4.63 -31.50 5.62
CA ARG A 94 6.00 -30.96 5.73
C ARG A 94 6.05 -29.44 5.63
N TRP A 95 5.02 -28.85 5.05
CA TRP A 95 4.93 -27.43 4.73
C TRP A 95 3.54 -26.91 5.10
N HIS A 96 3.48 -25.71 5.65
CA HIS A 96 2.26 -24.98 5.93
C HIS A 96 2.24 -23.71 5.09
N VAL A 97 1.10 -23.38 4.51
CA VAL A 97 0.90 -22.16 3.73
C VAL A 97 0.01 -21.21 4.52
N TYR A 98 0.40 -19.95 4.60
CA TYR A 98 -0.37 -18.90 5.24
C TYR A 98 -0.64 -17.77 4.27
N SER A 99 -1.87 -17.26 4.29
CA SER A 99 -2.23 -15.99 3.68
C SER A 99 -2.13 -14.89 4.72
N ILE A 100 -1.35 -13.87 4.40
CA ILE A 100 -1.15 -12.67 5.22
C ILE A 100 -1.79 -11.52 4.47
N THR A 101 -2.88 -10.99 4.99
CA THR A 101 -3.58 -9.81 4.45
C THR A 101 -3.40 -8.64 5.40
N VAL A 102 -2.89 -7.52 4.89
CA VAL A 102 -2.81 -6.25 5.62
C VAL A 102 -3.69 -5.23 4.93
N ASN A 103 -4.62 -4.65 5.67
CA ASN A 103 -5.49 -3.56 5.25
C ASN A 103 -5.06 -2.29 5.98
N VAL A 104 -4.79 -1.22 5.24
CA VAL A 104 -4.45 0.09 5.78
C VAL A 104 -5.51 1.07 5.33
N ALA A 105 -6.20 1.71 6.27
CA ALA A 105 -7.26 2.67 6.05
C ALA A 105 -6.89 4.07 6.55
N TRP A 106 -7.31 5.11 5.82
CA TRP A 106 -7.05 6.50 6.18
C TRP A 106 -8.11 7.47 5.66
N GLY A 107 -8.10 8.65 6.28
CA GLY A 107 -8.98 9.78 5.93
C GLY A 107 -10.46 9.53 6.24
N GLU A 108 -11.24 10.61 6.26
CA GLU A 108 -12.68 10.56 6.56
C GLU A 108 -13.49 9.77 5.51
N GLN A 109 -12.98 9.71 4.27
CA GLN A 109 -13.60 9.00 3.16
C GLN A 109 -13.40 7.48 3.24
N LYS A 110 -12.85 6.95 4.35
CA LYS A 110 -12.56 5.52 4.58
C LYS A 110 -11.81 4.88 3.41
N ARG A 111 -10.81 5.57 2.88
CA ARG A 111 -9.96 5.01 1.83
C ARG A 111 -9.11 3.90 2.43
N ALA A 112 -8.83 2.87 1.65
CA ALA A 112 -8.00 1.77 2.10
C ALA A 112 -7.14 1.18 0.97
N VAL A 113 -6.01 0.61 1.37
CA VAL A 113 -5.13 -0.22 0.54
C VAL A 113 -5.01 -1.57 1.23
N SER A 114 -5.08 -2.63 0.43
CA SER A 114 -4.91 -3.99 0.91
C SER A 114 -3.73 -4.64 0.19
N VAL A 115 -2.84 -5.26 0.95
CA VAL A 115 -1.75 -6.10 0.43
C VAL A 115 -1.96 -7.50 0.97
N THR A 116 -1.96 -8.49 0.07
CA THR A 116 -2.04 -9.91 0.42
C THR A 116 -0.84 -10.65 -0.11
N THR A 117 -0.18 -11.41 0.77
CA THR A 117 0.98 -12.25 0.44
C THR A 117 0.76 -13.67 0.93
N LEU A 118 1.22 -14.65 0.14
CA LEU A 118 1.29 -16.04 0.55
C LEU A 118 2.69 -16.36 1.06
N ARG A 119 2.79 -17.00 2.21
CA ARG A 119 4.06 -17.50 2.75
C ARG A 119 3.96 -18.98 3.06
N THR A 120 4.94 -19.73 2.58
CA THR A 120 5.16 -21.14 2.88
C THR A 120 6.22 -21.27 3.96
N VAL A 121 5.97 -22.05 4.99
CA VAL A 121 6.93 -22.36 6.07
C VAL A 121 7.01 -23.86 6.27
N SER A 122 8.20 -24.37 6.62
CA SER A 122 8.35 -25.79 6.91
C SER A 122 7.84 -26.10 8.32
N ASP A 123 7.33 -27.32 8.54
CA ASP A 123 6.89 -27.78 9.86
C ASP A 123 8.02 -27.69 10.90
N ALA A 124 9.27 -27.98 10.49
CA ALA A 124 10.45 -27.86 11.35
C ALA A 124 10.68 -26.43 11.83
N GLU A 125 10.42 -25.43 10.97
CA GLU A 125 10.59 -24.01 11.30
C GLU A 125 9.41 -23.47 12.13
N GLN A 126 8.21 -24.02 11.94
CA GLN A 126 7.01 -23.71 12.72
C GLN A 126 7.13 -24.17 14.18
N ASN A 127 7.73 -25.35 14.39
CA ASN A 127 7.89 -25.99 15.70
C ASN A 127 9.24 -25.70 16.37
N ALA A 128 10.11 -24.93 15.72
CA ALA A 128 11.42 -24.55 16.25
C ALA A 128 11.31 -23.54 17.41
N PRO A 129 12.06 -23.71 18.51
CA PRO A 129 12.11 -22.72 19.58
C PRO A 129 12.71 -21.39 19.09
N PRO A 130 12.25 -20.24 19.61
CA PRO A 130 12.72 -18.92 19.17
C PRO A 130 14.24 -18.79 19.34
N GLY A 131 14.94 -18.56 18.23
CA GLY A 131 16.41 -18.41 18.18
C GLY A 131 17.19 -19.58 17.57
N SER A 132 16.53 -20.65 17.13
CA SER A 132 17.19 -21.74 16.39
C SER A 132 17.21 -21.43 14.89
N SER A 133 18.37 -21.08 14.35
CA SER A 133 18.59 -20.97 12.92
C SER A 133 18.56 -22.35 12.28
N VAL A 134 17.38 -22.78 11.80
CA VAL A 134 17.26 -24.00 11.01
C VAL A 134 17.95 -23.74 9.67
N GLN A 135 19.20 -24.16 9.57
CA GLN A 135 19.98 -24.12 8.33
C GLN A 135 19.24 -24.93 7.27
N SER A 136 18.73 -24.25 6.25
CA SER A 136 17.98 -24.83 5.14
C SER A 136 18.82 -25.94 4.49
N ALA A 137 18.39 -27.20 4.65
CA ALA A 137 19.04 -28.32 4.00
C ALA A 137 18.87 -28.22 2.47
N PRO A 138 19.88 -28.58 1.65
CA PRO A 138 19.76 -28.48 0.21
C PRO A 138 18.70 -29.45 -0.31
N LEU A 139 17.91 -29.01 -1.29
CA LEU A 139 17.01 -29.86 -2.08
C LEU A 139 17.79 -31.08 -2.60
N PRO A 140 17.31 -32.33 -2.41
CA PRO A 140 17.96 -33.48 -2.99
C PRO A 140 17.89 -33.38 -4.51
N ALA A 141 19.06 -33.29 -5.16
CA ALA A 141 19.18 -33.28 -6.60
C ALA A 141 18.48 -34.51 -7.18
N GLY A 142 17.46 -34.27 -7.99
CA GLY A 142 16.73 -35.31 -8.70
C GLY A 142 17.70 -36.19 -9.47
N ARG A 143 17.80 -37.45 -9.03
CA ARG A 143 18.59 -38.49 -9.70
C ARG A 143 17.90 -38.80 -11.04
N ARG A 144 18.32 -38.12 -12.10
CA ARG A 144 18.03 -38.57 -13.47
C ARG A 144 18.78 -39.89 -13.69
N ARG A 145 18.05 -41.00 -13.68
CA ARG A 145 18.26 -42.15 -14.56
C ARG A 145 16.92 -42.82 -14.83
#